data_AF-A0AAW5KCB8-F1
#
_entry.id   AF-A0AAW5KCB8-F1
#
_cell.length_a   1.000
_cell.length_b   1.000
_cell.length_c   1.000
_cell.angle_alpha   90.00
_cell.angle_beta   90.00
_cell.angle_gamma   90.00
#
_symmetry.space_group_name_H-M   'P 1'
#
loop_
_entity.id
_entity.type
_entity.pdbx_description
1 polymer ?
#
loop_
_entity_poly.entity_id
_entity_poly.type
_entity_poly.pdbx_seq_one_letter_code
_entity_poly.pdbx_strand_id
1 'polypeptide(L)'
;MKKRFALCATALLSLCLLAGCGGPKAPQDKAAIAYMEAVAKGDAATMAAADGYDQGEIDLSYCADVVAKRRAEAKFDILESTGDDASGYTVTVGATFVDLTEEFQKASEEQLAASLEGGDLSEDDIAQNIVKQLEKGGKETKWKIVLKLTKEGEGYRVDVSQCAGDIASIYSCGLKNAL
;
A
#
# COMPACT_ATOMS: atom_id res chain seq x y z
N MET A 1 -53.12 3.30 -32.02
CA MET A 1 -53.08 2.06 -31.22
C MET A 1 -52.03 1.14 -31.84
N LYS A 2 -50.85 0.96 -31.19
CA LYS A 2 -50.37 -0.30 -30.55
C LYS A 2 -49.91 -1.34 -31.61
N LYS A 3 -48.65 -1.80 -31.75
CA LYS A 3 -47.54 -2.05 -30.80
C LYS A 3 -46.17 -2.10 -31.52
N ARG A 4 -45.13 -1.66 -30.80
CA ARG A 4 -43.68 -1.90 -31.00
C ARG A 4 -43.29 -3.32 -30.51
N PHE A 5 -41.98 -3.64 -30.58
CA PHE A 5 -41.22 -4.83 -30.12
C PHE A 5 -40.82 -5.75 -31.28
N ALA A 6 -39.58 -6.19 -31.44
CA ALA A 6 -38.33 -6.02 -30.69
C ALA A 6 -37.18 -6.49 -31.61
N LEU A 7 -36.02 -5.85 -31.54
CA LEU A 7 -34.73 -6.53 -31.64
C LEU A 7 -33.66 -5.58 -31.08
N CYS A 8 -33.43 -5.71 -29.78
CA CYS A 8 -32.33 -5.09 -29.06
C CYS A 8 -31.24 -6.15 -28.82
N ALA A 9 -30.02 -5.65 -28.71
CA ALA A 9 -28.84 -6.24 -28.07
C ALA A 9 -28.13 -7.35 -28.85
N THR A 10 -26.96 -7.00 -29.43
CA THR A 10 -25.64 -7.55 -29.05
C THR A 10 -24.56 -7.10 -30.04
N ALA A 11 -24.02 -5.89 -29.91
CA ALA A 11 -22.78 -5.51 -30.62
C ALA A 11 -22.10 -4.25 -30.08
N LEU A 12 -21.97 -4.08 -28.75
CA LEU A 12 -21.17 -2.98 -28.17
C LEU A 12 -20.44 -3.44 -26.89
N LEU A 13 -19.74 -4.57 -26.98
CA LEU A 13 -18.95 -5.13 -25.88
C LEU A 13 -17.57 -5.56 -26.40
N SER A 14 -16.84 -4.61 -26.99
CA SER A 14 -15.47 -4.88 -27.46
C SER A 14 -14.69 -3.61 -27.83
N LEU A 15 -14.79 -2.53 -27.05
CA LEU A 15 -13.91 -1.36 -27.23
C LEU A 15 -13.67 -0.64 -25.90
N CYS A 16 -12.74 -1.15 -25.10
CA CYS A 16 -12.02 -0.40 -24.05
C CYS A 16 -10.77 -1.20 -23.58
N LEU A 17 -10.06 -1.83 -24.52
CA LEU A 17 -8.71 -2.34 -24.27
C LEU A 17 -7.75 -1.47 -25.10
N LEU A 18 -6.73 -0.94 -24.43
CA LEU A 18 -5.69 -0.01 -24.91
C LEU A 18 -5.97 1.47 -24.60
N ALA A 19 -5.71 1.88 -23.36
CA ALA A 19 -5.29 3.25 -23.07
C ALA A 19 -4.14 3.22 -22.05
N GLY A 20 -2.94 2.89 -22.53
CA GLY A 20 -1.72 3.37 -21.91
C GLY A 20 -1.52 4.85 -22.27
N CYS A 21 -1.16 5.65 -21.26
CA CYS A 21 -0.65 7.02 -21.31
C CYS A 21 -1.65 8.17 -21.63
N GLY A 22 -2.01 8.92 -20.58
CA GLY A 22 -2.17 10.38 -20.67
C GLY A 22 -3.58 10.98 -20.66
N GLY A 23 -4.65 10.17 -20.61
CA GLY A 23 -6.01 10.68 -20.41
C GLY A 23 -6.26 11.13 -18.96
N PRO A 24 -7.32 11.93 -18.70
CA PRO A 24 -7.77 12.18 -17.33
C PRO A 24 -8.02 10.84 -16.64
N LYS A 25 -7.24 10.53 -15.58
CA LYS A 25 -7.43 9.30 -14.79
C LYS A 25 -8.89 9.20 -14.37
N ALA A 26 -9.47 8.01 -14.51
CA ALA A 26 -10.86 7.78 -14.15
C ALA A 26 -11.07 8.07 -12.65
N PRO A 27 -12.27 8.45 -12.19
CA PRO A 27 -12.51 8.83 -10.79
C PRO A 27 -12.07 7.75 -9.78
N GLN A 28 -12.31 6.48 -10.07
CA GLN A 28 -11.87 5.35 -9.25
C GLN A 28 -10.34 5.21 -9.20
N ASP A 29 -9.64 5.46 -10.31
CA ASP A 29 -8.18 5.44 -10.37
C ASP A 29 -7.58 6.54 -9.49
N LYS A 30 -8.21 7.72 -9.46
CA LYS A 30 -7.80 8.83 -8.60
C LYS A 30 -8.01 8.49 -7.13
N ALA A 31 -9.13 7.87 -6.78
CA ALA A 31 -9.40 7.43 -5.41
C ALA A 31 -8.41 6.36 -4.95
N ALA A 32 -8.09 5.38 -5.81
CA ALA A 32 -7.09 4.36 -5.55
C ALA A 32 -5.70 4.96 -5.30
N ILE A 33 -5.23 5.88 -6.16
CA ILE A 33 -3.94 6.56 -5.96
C ILE A 33 -3.96 7.44 -4.71
N ALA A 34 -5.03 8.20 -4.46
CA ALA A 34 -5.13 9.05 -3.28
C ALA A 34 -5.04 8.23 -1.98
N TYR A 35 -5.67 7.05 -1.95
CA TYR A 35 -5.53 6.11 -0.84
C TYR A 35 -4.09 5.64 -0.67
N MET A 36 -3.41 5.20 -1.74
CA MET A 36 -2.01 4.77 -1.65
C MET A 36 -1.05 5.92 -1.27
N GLU A 37 -1.32 7.15 -1.70
CA GLU A 37 -0.58 8.33 -1.26
C GLU A 37 -0.81 8.64 0.22
N ALA A 38 -2.00 8.40 0.76
CA ALA A 38 -2.25 8.50 2.19
C ALA A 38 -1.42 7.47 2.97
N VAL A 39 -1.32 6.23 2.45
CA VAL A 39 -0.39 5.21 2.99
C VAL A 39 1.03 5.75 2.99
N ALA A 40 1.53 6.28 1.87
CA ALA A 40 2.90 6.82 1.79
C ALA A 40 3.16 7.98 2.78
N LYS A 41 2.17 8.84 2.99
CA LYS A 41 2.25 9.96 3.93
C LYS A 41 2.10 9.55 5.39
N GLY A 42 1.65 8.33 5.66
CA GLY A 42 1.29 7.88 7.00
C GLY A 42 0.01 8.52 7.53
N ASP A 43 -0.87 9.00 6.65
CA ASP A 43 -2.13 9.68 7.01
C ASP A 43 -3.18 8.64 7.44
N ALA A 44 -3.08 8.22 8.69
CA ALA A 44 -3.96 7.22 9.29
C ALA A 44 -5.43 7.67 9.31
N ALA A 45 -5.71 8.98 9.37
CA ALA A 45 -7.09 9.49 9.37
C ALA A 45 -7.75 9.28 8.01
N THR A 46 -7.04 9.58 6.92
CA THR A 46 -7.54 9.34 5.56
C THR A 46 -7.68 7.84 5.26
N MET A 47 -6.73 7.02 5.73
CA MET A 47 -6.84 5.56 5.62
C MET A 47 -8.08 5.07 6.38
N ALA A 48 -8.20 5.34 7.68
CA ALA A 48 -9.32 4.92 8.51
C ALA A 48 -10.69 5.37 7.97
N ALA A 49 -10.78 6.58 7.38
CA ALA A 49 -12.00 7.04 6.74
C ALA A 49 -12.36 6.25 5.46
N ALA A 50 -11.37 5.74 4.74
CA ALA A 50 -11.55 5.01 3.50
C ALA A 50 -11.89 3.52 3.72
N ASP A 51 -11.22 2.85 4.66
CA ASP A 51 -11.28 1.40 4.83
C ASP A 51 -11.52 0.91 6.28
N GLY A 52 -11.51 1.81 7.27
CA GLY A 52 -11.59 1.46 8.69
C GLY A 52 -10.26 0.98 9.29
N TYR A 53 -9.11 1.30 8.67
CA TYR A 53 -7.77 0.92 9.10
C TYR A 53 -7.52 1.23 10.58
N ASP A 54 -7.23 0.17 11.32
CA ASP A 54 -6.62 0.22 12.64
C ASP A 54 -5.16 -0.20 12.46
N GLN A 55 -4.21 0.63 12.90
CA GLN A 55 -2.78 0.41 12.71
C GLN A 55 -2.32 -0.95 13.27
N GLY A 56 -3.07 -1.52 14.22
CA GLY A 56 -2.56 -2.57 15.09
C GLY A 56 -1.39 -2.04 15.92
N GLU A 57 -1.12 -2.67 17.06
CA GLU A 57 0.00 -2.30 17.91
C GLU A 57 1.32 -2.70 17.26
N ILE A 58 1.86 -1.87 16.36
CA ILE A 58 3.28 -1.93 16.00
C ILE A 58 3.92 -0.69 16.56
N ASP A 59 4.62 -0.86 17.68
CA ASP A 59 5.43 0.20 18.25
C ASP A 59 6.71 0.35 17.42
N LEU A 60 6.63 1.18 16.39
CA LEU A 60 7.78 1.63 15.60
C LEU A 60 8.38 2.92 16.15
N SER A 61 8.09 3.33 17.39
CA SER A 61 8.47 4.65 17.91
C SER A 61 9.98 4.92 17.82
N TYR A 62 10.81 3.91 18.08
CA TYR A 62 12.28 4.05 18.00
C TYR A 62 12.80 4.22 16.57
N CYS A 63 12.06 3.80 15.54
CA CYS A 63 12.46 3.88 14.13
C CYS A 63 11.49 4.70 13.26
N ALA A 64 10.55 5.42 13.88
CA ALA A 64 9.44 6.09 13.23
C ALA A 64 9.89 7.09 12.15
N ASP A 65 10.95 7.85 12.41
CA ASP A 65 11.50 8.82 11.46
C ASP A 65 12.10 8.15 10.22
N VAL A 66 12.81 7.03 10.40
CA VAL A 66 13.37 6.27 9.28
C VAL A 66 12.24 5.67 8.45
N VAL A 67 11.26 5.04 9.09
CA VAL A 67 10.09 4.47 8.40
C VAL A 67 9.31 5.55 7.66
N ALA A 68 9.03 6.70 8.29
CA ALA A 68 8.31 7.80 7.65
C ALA A 68 9.05 8.33 6.42
N LYS A 69 10.38 8.51 6.53
CA LYS A 69 11.23 8.93 5.42
C LYS A 69 11.18 7.93 4.25
N ARG A 70 11.38 6.64 4.53
CA ARG A 70 11.42 5.58 3.50
C ARG A 70 10.05 5.35 2.86
N ARG A 71 8.99 5.39 3.65
CA ARG A 71 7.61 5.25 3.17
C ARG A 71 7.21 6.37 2.23
N ALA A 72 7.66 7.61 2.47
CA ALA A 72 7.41 8.74 1.59
C ALA A 72 8.10 8.63 0.22
N GLU A 73 9.09 7.72 0.06
CA GLU A 73 9.73 7.42 -1.23
C GLU A 73 8.89 6.50 -2.12
N ALA A 74 7.79 5.94 -1.59
CA ALA A 74 6.93 5.01 -2.32
C ALA A 74 6.26 5.68 -3.55
N LYS A 75 6.16 4.91 -4.64
CA LYS A 75 5.58 5.34 -5.92
C LYS A 75 4.47 4.39 -6.33
N PHE A 76 3.41 4.94 -6.90
CA PHE A 76 2.21 4.19 -7.24
C PHE A 76 1.75 4.49 -8.67
N ASP A 77 1.47 3.43 -9.41
CA ASP A 77 1.00 3.49 -10.80
C ASP A 77 -0.25 2.63 -10.96
N ILE A 78 -1.24 3.09 -11.71
CA ILE A 78 -2.38 2.24 -12.08
C ILE A 78 -1.94 1.28 -13.18
N LEU A 79 -2.05 -0.02 -12.91
CA LEU A 79 -1.74 -1.07 -13.88
C LEU A 79 -2.99 -1.52 -14.63
N GLU A 80 -4.12 -1.61 -13.92
CA GLU A 80 -5.39 -2.07 -14.48
C GLU A 80 -6.55 -1.50 -13.67
N SER A 81 -7.67 -1.20 -14.33
CA SER A 81 -8.93 -0.82 -13.68
C SER A 81 -10.08 -1.48 -14.43
N THR A 82 -10.83 -2.33 -13.74
CA THR A 82 -11.94 -3.11 -14.29
C THR A 82 -13.22 -2.80 -13.52
N GLY A 83 -14.32 -2.55 -14.23
CA GLY A 83 -15.63 -2.42 -13.63
C GLY A 83 -16.21 -3.79 -13.31
N ASP A 84 -16.61 -4.00 -12.06
CA ASP A 84 -17.22 -5.26 -11.60
C ASP A 84 -18.74 -5.21 -11.79
N ASP A 85 -19.35 -4.06 -11.50
CA ASP A 85 -20.76 -3.75 -11.74
C ASP A 85 -20.99 -2.23 -11.96
N ALA A 86 -22.23 -1.74 -11.80
CA ALA A 86 -22.57 -0.33 -11.99
C ALA A 86 -21.93 0.64 -10.98
N SER A 87 -21.44 0.12 -9.85
CA SER A 87 -20.92 0.87 -8.71
C SER A 87 -19.59 0.33 -8.16
N GLY A 88 -19.23 -0.92 -8.48
CA GLY A 88 -18.02 -1.61 -8.04
C GLY A 88 -16.93 -1.64 -9.09
N TYR A 89 -15.69 -1.41 -8.65
CA TYR A 89 -14.49 -1.45 -9.48
C TYR A 89 -13.38 -2.19 -8.77
N THR A 90 -12.59 -2.94 -9.52
CA THR A 90 -11.33 -3.52 -9.08
C THR A 90 -10.19 -2.76 -9.76
N VAL A 91 -9.31 -2.16 -8.96
CA VAL A 91 -8.16 -1.39 -9.44
C VAL A 91 -6.88 -2.04 -8.96
N THR A 92 -6.02 -2.42 -9.91
CA THR A 92 -4.68 -2.95 -9.62
C THR A 92 -3.68 -1.82 -9.66
N VAL A 93 -3.05 -1.54 -8.52
CA VAL A 93 -1.99 -0.54 -8.35
C VAL A 93 -0.63 -1.23 -8.28
N GLY A 94 0.31 -0.81 -9.12
CA GLY A 94 1.71 -1.13 -8.96
C GLY A 94 2.32 -0.23 -7.90
N ALA A 95 2.90 -0.82 -6.86
CA ALA A 95 3.57 -0.10 -5.78
C ALA A 95 5.07 -0.38 -5.85
N THR A 96 5.89 0.67 -5.85
CA THR A 96 7.34 0.58 -5.66
C THR A 96 7.67 1.24 -4.33
N PHE A 97 8.27 0.52 -3.38
CA PHE A 97 8.58 1.03 -2.04
C PHE A 97 9.89 0.46 -1.52
N VAL A 98 10.43 1.06 -0.46
CA VAL A 98 11.63 0.56 0.22
C VAL A 98 11.24 -0.44 1.30
N ASP A 99 11.75 -1.67 1.19
CA ASP A 99 11.63 -2.74 2.18
C ASP A 99 12.89 -2.77 3.05
N LEU A 100 12.71 -2.71 4.37
CA LEU A 100 13.76 -2.65 5.38
C LEU A 100 13.96 -3.97 6.14
N THR A 101 13.28 -5.05 5.73
CA THR A 101 13.32 -6.34 6.42
C THR A 101 14.74 -6.90 6.52
N GLU A 102 15.52 -6.81 5.44
CA GLU A 102 16.90 -7.32 5.42
C GLU A 102 17.82 -6.53 6.37
N GLU A 103 17.66 -5.21 6.45
CA GLU A 103 18.44 -4.35 7.35
C GLU A 103 18.07 -4.56 8.81
N PHE A 104 16.78 -4.77 9.10
CA PHE A 104 16.33 -5.15 10.42
C PHE A 104 16.93 -6.50 10.87
N GLN A 105 16.93 -7.49 9.97
CA GLN A 105 17.53 -8.81 10.23
C GLN A 105 19.04 -8.70 10.49
N LYS A 106 19.78 -7.92 9.69
CA LYS A 106 21.21 -7.67 9.91
C LYS A 106 21.47 -7.03 11.28
N ALA A 107 20.66 -6.05 11.68
CA ALA A 107 20.78 -5.43 13.00
C ALA A 107 20.58 -6.44 14.13
N SER A 108 19.59 -7.32 13.97
CA SER A 108 19.26 -8.36 14.94
C SER A 108 20.38 -9.42 15.05
N GLU A 109 20.97 -9.82 13.92
CA GLU A 109 22.10 -10.75 13.87
C GLU A 109 23.37 -10.17 14.51
N GLU A 110 23.67 -8.89 14.25
CA GLU A 110 24.80 -8.18 14.87
C GLU A 110 24.63 -8.10 16.40
N GLN A 111 23.41 -7.84 16.88
CA GLN A 111 23.10 -7.80 18.32
C GLN A 111 23.24 -9.18 18.98
N LEU A 112 22.74 -10.22 18.31
CA LEU A 112 22.89 -11.58 18.79
C LEU A 112 24.38 -11.97 18.91
N ALA A 113 25.19 -11.63 17.91
CA ALA A 113 26.63 -11.88 17.94
C ALA A 113 27.32 -11.15 19.10
N ALA A 114 27.04 -9.86 19.28
CA ALA A 114 27.60 -9.05 20.38
C ALA A 114 27.18 -9.58 21.76
N SER A 115 25.94 -10.07 21.90
CA SER A 115 25.43 -10.66 23.14
C SER A 115 26.12 -11.99 23.47
N LEU A 116 26.39 -12.82 22.46
CA LEU A 116 27.11 -14.10 22.60
C LEU A 116 28.60 -13.90 22.99
N GLU A 117 29.20 -12.78 22.61
CA GLU A 117 30.56 -12.39 23.00
C GLU A 117 30.64 -11.79 24.42
N GLY A 118 29.51 -11.73 25.14
CA GLY A 118 29.45 -11.21 26.51
C GLY A 118 29.30 -9.69 26.59
N GLY A 119 28.87 -9.03 25.51
CA GLY A 119 28.50 -7.63 25.53
C GLY A 119 27.23 -7.42 26.35
N ASP A 120 27.30 -6.54 27.35
CA ASP A 120 26.12 -6.03 28.05
C ASP A 120 25.50 -4.93 27.18
N LEU A 121 24.42 -5.28 26.47
CA LEU A 121 23.72 -4.35 25.57
C LEU A 121 22.48 -3.80 26.27
N SER A 122 22.43 -2.49 26.45
CA SER A 122 21.22 -1.83 26.90
C SER A 122 20.15 -1.85 25.79
N GLU A 123 18.88 -1.72 26.17
CA GLU A 123 17.77 -1.57 25.22
C GLU A 123 17.99 -0.35 24.30
N ASP A 124 18.59 0.72 24.82
CA ASP A 124 18.93 1.92 24.04
C ASP A 124 20.02 1.65 22.99
N ASP A 125 21.06 0.87 23.33
CA ASP A 125 22.12 0.50 22.38
C ASP A 125 21.57 -0.39 21.26
N ILE A 126 20.67 -1.31 21.63
CA ILE A 126 19.94 -2.18 20.69
C ILE A 126 19.12 -1.32 19.73
N ALA A 127 18.27 -0.42 20.25
CA ALA A 127 17.44 0.45 19.44
C ALA A 127 18.28 1.34 18.49
N GLN A 128 19.37 1.93 18.99
CA GLN A 128 20.27 2.75 18.17
C GLN A 128 20.96 1.95 17.07
N ASN A 129 21.37 0.70 17.33
CA ASN A 129 21.96 -0.14 16.29
C ASN A 129 20.95 -0.45 15.18
N ILE A 130 19.71 -0.78 15.54
CA ILE A 130 18.64 -1.03 14.56
C ILE A 130 18.43 0.22 13.71
N VAL A 131 18.26 1.38 14.32
CA VAL A 131 18.11 2.65 13.57
C VAL A 131 19.27 2.88 12.61
N LYS A 132 20.51 2.75 13.07
CA LYS A 132 21.71 2.91 12.23
C LYS A 132 21.72 1.96 11.03
N GLN A 133 21.26 0.72 11.19
CA GLN A 133 21.17 -0.22 10.09
C GLN A 133 20.06 0.16 9.10
N LEU A 134 18.87 0.52 9.59
CA LEU A 134 17.74 0.96 8.76
C LEU A 134 18.07 2.25 7.97
N GLU A 135 18.88 3.14 8.54
CA GLU A 135 19.34 4.36 7.87
C GLU A 135 20.21 4.11 6.64
N LYS A 136 20.93 2.97 6.58
CA LYS A 136 21.78 2.60 5.44
C LYS A 136 20.99 2.43 4.14
N GLY A 137 19.68 2.23 4.24
CA GLY A 137 18.80 2.04 3.10
C GLY A 137 17.99 0.76 3.25
N GLY A 138 17.23 0.46 2.22
CA GLY A 138 16.55 -0.81 2.08
C GLY A 138 16.50 -1.18 0.61
N LYS A 139 15.93 -2.34 0.34
CA LYS A 139 15.75 -2.82 -1.03
C LYS A 139 14.51 -2.17 -1.64
N GLU A 140 14.62 -1.67 -2.86
CA GLU A 140 13.45 -1.28 -3.64
C GLU A 140 12.67 -2.53 -4.05
N THR A 141 11.42 -2.61 -3.64
CA THR A 141 10.52 -3.74 -3.86
C THR A 141 9.30 -3.28 -4.65
N LYS A 142 8.80 -4.14 -5.55
CA LYS A 142 7.67 -3.85 -6.45
C LYS A 142 6.55 -4.85 -6.28
N TRP A 143 5.39 -4.39 -5.86
CA TRP A 143 4.19 -5.20 -5.64
C TRP A 143 3.04 -4.77 -6.53
N LYS A 144 2.06 -5.67 -6.68
CA LYS A 144 0.76 -5.38 -7.26
C LYS A 144 -0.28 -5.45 -6.15
N ILE A 145 -0.94 -4.34 -5.89
CA ILE A 145 -1.97 -4.21 -4.87
C ILE A 145 -3.32 -4.17 -5.57
N VAL A 146 -4.21 -5.08 -5.20
CA VAL A 146 -5.58 -5.11 -5.75
C VAL A 146 -6.51 -4.42 -4.76
N LEU A 147 -7.07 -3.30 -5.16
CA LEU A 147 -8.03 -2.52 -4.38
C LEU A 147 -9.44 -2.73 -4.94
N LYS A 148 -10.41 -2.92 -4.05
CA LYS A 148 -11.83 -2.87 -4.41
C LYS A 148 -12.38 -1.49 -4.08
N LEU A 149 -13.11 -0.90 -5.02
CA LEU A 149 -13.68 0.43 -4.87
C LEU A 149 -15.18 0.37 -5.09
N THR A 150 -15.93 0.93 -4.15
CA THR A 150 -17.39 1.07 -4.27
C THR A 150 -17.74 2.54 -4.34
N LYS A 151 -18.51 2.93 -5.35
CA LYS A 151 -18.99 4.30 -5.51
C LYS A 151 -19.99 4.64 -4.40
N GLU A 152 -19.73 5.71 -3.66
CA GLU A 152 -20.59 6.20 -2.60
C GLU A 152 -20.80 7.71 -2.76
N GLY A 153 -22.02 8.12 -3.11
CA GLY A 153 -22.32 9.51 -3.45
C GLY A 153 -21.46 10.04 -4.61
N GLU A 154 -20.68 11.08 -4.33
CA GLU A 154 -19.75 11.70 -5.29
C GLU A 154 -18.34 11.08 -5.25
N GLY A 155 -18.07 10.18 -4.29
CA GLY A 155 -16.75 9.60 -4.04
C GLY A 155 -16.70 8.08 -4.18
N TYR A 156 -15.62 7.50 -3.64
CA TYR A 156 -15.40 6.06 -3.59
C TYR A 156 -14.91 5.66 -2.21
N ARG A 157 -15.49 4.58 -1.70
CA ARG A 157 -14.95 3.84 -0.57
C ARG A 157 -13.94 2.83 -1.09
N VAL A 158 -12.81 2.69 -0.39
CA VAL A 158 -11.75 1.73 -0.75
C VAL A 158 -11.81 0.57 0.24
N ASP A 159 -11.98 -0.65 -0.27
CA ASP A 159 -11.94 -1.87 0.51
C ASP A 159 -10.59 -2.57 0.31
N VAL A 160 -9.81 -2.63 1.38
CA VAL A 160 -8.51 -3.29 1.43
C VAL A 160 -8.54 -4.61 2.18
N SER A 161 -9.70 -5.14 2.55
CA SER A 161 -9.82 -6.36 3.34
C SER A 161 -9.06 -7.55 2.76
N GLN A 162 -8.88 -7.58 1.43
CA GLN A 162 -8.15 -8.63 0.72
C GLN A 162 -6.65 -8.36 0.55
N CYS A 163 -6.18 -7.15 0.83
CA CYS A 163 -4.78 -6.72 0.69
C CYS A 163 -4.25 -5.93 1.91
N ALA A 164 -4.92 -6.03 3.07
CA ALA A 164 -4.58 -5.28 4.27
C ALA A 164 -3.16 -5.57 4.76
N GLY A 165 -2.69 -6.81 4.59
CA GLY A 165 -1.30 -7.19 4.86
C GLY A 165 -0.33 -6.43 3.97
N ASP A 166 -0.63 -6.30 2.68
CA ASP A 166 0.22 -5.60 1.73
C ASP A 166 0.29 -4.09 2.03
N ILE A 167 -0.87 -3.49 2.33
CA ILE A 167 -0.96 -2.10 2.78
C ILE A 167 -0.12 -1.89 4.02
N ALA A 168 -0.22 -2.78 5.01
CA ALA A 168 0.52 -2.67 6.24
C ALA A 168 2.03 -2.82 6.03
N SER A 169 2.47 -3.70 5.11
CA SER A 169 3.90 -3.80 4.76
C SER A 169 4.40 -2.54 4.07
N ILE A 170 3.64 -1.91 3.17
CA ILE A 170 4.03 -0.62 2.58
C ILE A 170 4.09 0.46 3.68
N TYR A 171 3.10 0.46 4.58
CA TYR A 171 3.01 1.40 5.70
C TYR A 171 4.20 1.28 6.67
N SER A 172 4.70 0.07 6.90
CA SER A 172 5.80 -0.21 7.83
C SER A 172 7.15 -0.40 7.14
N CYS A 173 7.25 -0.19 5.83
CA CYS A 173 8.44 -0.53 5.04
C CYS A 173 8.91 -1.99 5.24
N GLY A 174 7.97 -2.95 5.29
CA GLY A 174 8.24 -4.38 5.46
C GLY A 174 8.35 -4.85 6.91
N LEU A 175 8.63 -3.95 7.86
CA LEU A 175 8.95 -4.30 9.24
C LEU A 175 7.85 -5.06 10.01
N LYS A 176 6.57 -4.87 9.67
CA LYS A 176 5.46 -5.64 10.26
C LYS A 176 5.62 -7.15 10.09
N ASN A 177 6.25 -7.59 9.00
CA ASN A 177 6.44 -9.02 8.74
C ASN A 177 7.74 -9.55 9.36
N ALA A 178 8.59 -8.67 9.90
CA ALA A 178 9.89 -8.99 10.49
C ALA A 178 9.85 -9.05 12.02
N LEU A 179 8.86 -8.39 12.64
CA LEU A 179 8.54 -8.40 14.07
C LEU A 179 7.58 -9.53 14.40
#